data_AF-A0A1V5NVE0-F1
#
_entry.id   AF-A0A1V5NVE0-F1
#
_cell.length_a   1.000
_cell.length_b   1.000
_cell.length_c   1.000
_cell.angle_alpha   90.00
_cell.angle_beta   90.00
_cell.angle_gamma   90.00
#
_symmetry.space_group_name_H-M   'P 1'
#
loop_
_entity.id
_entity.type
_entity.pdbx_description
1 polymer ?
#
loop_
_entity_poly.entity_id
_entity_poly.type
_entity_poly.pdbx_seq_one_letter_code
_entity_poly.pdbx_strand_id
1 'polypeptide(L)'
;MNGLTLACGGKKEKRKEADFYPTPPEVTHALMRFLDLSPRHVHEPACGDGSMSRVIESYGHTVLSTDLRETGYGIGGKDFLFCDEPSEAIITNPPFCLSEQFIRHALGLAPIVAMLMKTQYWHSKKRSALFHVFPPAYILALTWRPDFSGNPVAGSPTMDVIWTVWISGKNDTKYRLLDKENAVCHQELI
;
A
#
# COMPACT_ATOMS: atom_id res chain seq x y z
N MET A 1 -22.67 18.45 -6.70
CA MET A 1 -22.00 17.62 -5.69
C MET A 1 -22.32 16.16 -6.00
N ASN A 2 -21.49 15.49 -6.79
CA ASN A 2 -21.59 14.04 -7.01
C ASN A 2 -20.50 13.37 -6.19
N GLY A 3 -20.85 12.89 -5.00
CA GLY A 3 -19.97 12.00 -4.25
C GLY A 3 -19.89 10.66 -4.97
N LEU A 4 -18.69 10.25 -5.39
CA LEU A 4 -18.49 8.89 -5.87
C LEU A 4 -18.77 7.92 -4.72
N THR A 5 -19.79 7.09 -4.88
CA THR A 5 -20.11 6.00 -3.96
C THR A 5 -19.03 4.92 -4.06
N LEU A 6 -18.06 4.99 -3.16
CA LEU A 6 -17.01 3.97 -2.91
C LEU A 6 -17.55 2.79 -2.08
N ALA A 7 -18.67 2.22 -2.52
CA ALA A 7 -19.23 1.00 -1.95
C ALA A 7 -19.46 -0.03 -3.06
N CYS A 8 -18.91 -1.23 -2.87
CA CYS A 8 -19.19 -2.40 -3.71
C CYS A 8 -20.64 -2.85 -3.49
N GLY A 9 -21.56 -2.23 -4.21
CA GLY A 9 -22.96 -2.64 -4.26
C GLY A 9 -23.60 -2.21 -5.57
N GLY A 10 -23.67 -3.11 -6.54
CA GLY A 10 -24.34 -2.91 -7.82
C GLY A 10 -24.28 -4.16 -8.69
N LYS A 11 -25.41 -4.49 -9.35
CA LYS A 11 -25.65 -5.67 -10.19
C LYS A 11 -24.60 -5.87 -11.30
N LYS A 12 -24.64 -7.07 -11.92
CA LYS A 12 -23.90 -7.62 -13.08
C LYS A 12 -23.86 -6.72 -14.36
N GLU A 13 -23.60 -5.43 -14.24
CA GLU A 13 -23.34 -4.52 -15.36
C GLU A 13 -21.93 -3.97 -15.21
N LYS A 14 -21.09 -4.24 -16.23
CA LYS A 14 -19.71 -3.76 -16.44
C LYS A 14 -18.87 -3.65 -15.17
N ARG A 15 -17.93 -4.60 -14.94
CA ARG A 15 -16.83 -4.51 -13.96
C ARG A 15 -16.39 -3.05 -13.89
N LYS A 16 -16.82 -2.33 -12.84
CA LYS A 16 -16.32 -0.98 -12.55
C LYS A 16 -14.81 -1.11 -12.62
N GLU A 17 -14.16 -0.25 -13.41
CA GLU A 17 -12.71 -0.15 -13.47
C GLU A 17 -12.17 -0.36 -12.06
N ALA A 18 -11.44 -1.46 -11.88
CA ALA A 18 -10.91 -1.83 -10.59
C ALA A 18 -10.14 -0.61 -10.08
N ASP A 19 -10.55 -0.08 -8.93
CA ASP A 19 -10.10 1.17 -8.30
C ASP A 19 -8.58 1.37 -8.44
N PHE A 20 -8.14 1.91 -9.58
CA PHE A 20 -6.74 2.12 -9.86
C PHE A 20 -6.42 3.56 -9.53
N TYR A 21 -5.62 3.72 -8.48
CA TYR A 21 -5.14 5.02 -8.06
C TYR A 21 -3.64 4.88 -7.83
N PRO A 22 -2.80 5.57 -8.64
CA PRO A 22 -1.37 5.62 -8.40
C PRO A 22 -1.12 6.09 -6.97
N THR A 23 -0.26 5.39 -6.24
CA THR A 23 0.06 5.78 -4.87
C THR A 23 0.98 7.00 -4.92
N PRO A 24 0.61 8.13 -4.28
CA PRO A 24 1.45 9.32 -4.26
C PRO A 24 2.84 8.99 -3.67
N PRO A 25 3.95 9.40 -4.33
CA PRO A 25 5.30 8.98 -3.94
C PRO A 25 5.65 9.25 -2.48
N GLU A 26 5.14 10.34 -1.89
CA GLU A 26 5.43 10.72 -0.51
C GLU A 26 4.92 9.68 0.51
N VAL A 27 3.87 8.92 0.16
CA VAL A 27 3.32 7.85 1.01
C VAL A 27 4.30 6.69 1.11
N THR A 28 4.92 6.31 -0.02
CA THR A 28 5.90 5.24 -0.08
C THR A 28 7.21 5.69 0.56
N HIS A 29 7.69 6.91 0.29
CA HIS A 29 8.89 7.46 0.92
C HIS A 29 8.83 7.41 2.46
N ALA A 30 7.69 7.79 3.05
CA ALA A 30 7.51 7.76 4.49
C ALA A 30 7.59 6.33 5.08
N LEU A 31 7.06 5.33 4.37
CA LEU A 31 7.23 3.92 4.75
C LEU A 31 8.70 3.50 4.67
N MET A 32 9.37 3.77 3.56
CA MET A 32 10.74 3.30 3.32
C MET A 32 11.72 3.86 4.36
N ARG A 33 11.59 5.15 4.71
CA ARG A 33 12.36 5.74 5.82
C ARG A 33 12.09 5.11 7.18
N PHE A 34 10.82 4.78 7.47
CA PHE A 34 10.47 4.16 8.74
C PHE A 34 11.02 2.73 8.85
N LEU A 35 10.94 1.96 7.76
CA LEU A 35 11.43 0.58 7.77
C LEU A 35 12.96 0.49 7.76
N ASP A 36 13.64 1.46 7.14
CA ASP A 36 15.11 1.56 7.06
C ASP A 36 15.77 0.21 6.75
N LEU A 37 15.28 -0.43 5.68
CA LEU A 37 15.67 -1.77 5.33
C LEU A 37 16.96 -1.74 4.50
N SER A 38 17.86 -2.69 4.77
CA SER A 38 18.93 -3.01 3.82
C SER A 38 18.36 -3.40 2.45
N PRO A 39 19.11 -3.17 1.35
CA PRO A 39 18.80 -3.67 0.02
C PRO A 39 18.31 -5.12 0.05
N ARG A 40 17.23 -5.39 -0.70
CA ARG A 40 16.52 -6.68 -0.72
C ARG A 40 15.61 -6.79 -1.94
N HIS A 41 15.09 -7.99 -2.17
CA HIS A 41 14.09 -8.31 -3.18
C HIS A 41 12.68 -8.02 -2.64
N VAL A 42 12.02 -7.03 -3.22
CA VAL A 42 10.67 -6.60 -2.86
C VAL A 42 9.71 -6.98 -3.97
N HIS A 43 8.55 -7.55 -3.63
CA HIS A 43 7.47 -7.77 -4.59
C HIS A 43 6.34 -6.76 -4.36
N GLU A 44 5.99 -6.01 -5.41
CA GLU A 44 4.80 -5.19 -5.49
C GLU A 44 3.76 -5.86 -6.41
N PRO A 45 2.83 -6.66 -5.84
CA PRO A 45 1.92 -7.51 -6.63
C PRO A 45 0.66 -6.83 -7.20
N ALA A 46 0.52 -5.52 -7.03
CA ALA A 46 -0.54 -4.71 -7.62
C ALA A 46 0.05 -3.38 -8.11
N CYS A 47 1.09 -3.48 -8.94
CA CYS A 47 2.02 -2.38 -9.20
C CYS A 47 1.42 -1.21 -10.00
N GLY A 48 0.34 -1.43 -10.74
CA GLY A 48 -0.23 -0.37 -11.54
C GLY A 48 0.73 0.21 -12.56
N ASP A 49 0.97 1.52 -12.48
CA ASP A 49 1.92 2.26 -13.33
C ASP A 49 3.36 2.28 -12.78
N GLY A 50 3.61 1.59 -11.67
CA GLY A 50 4.93 1.51 -11.03
C GLY A 50 5.30 2.69 -10.16
N SER A 51 4.37 3.57 -9.81
CA SER A 51 4.67 4.76 -8.98
C SER A 51 5.33 4.39 -7.64
N MET A 52 4.82 3.36 -6.96
CA MET A 52 5.41 2.86 -5.72
C MET A 52 6.71 2.08 -5.97
N SER A 53 6.76 1.27 -7.03
CA SER A 53 7.93 0.44 -7.38
C SER A 53 9.17 1.29 -7.55
N ARG A 54 9.07 2.39 -8.31
CA ARG A 54 10.18 3.32 -8.57
C ARG A 54 10.70 3.97 -7.29
N VAL A 55 9.81 4.30 -6.35
CA VAL A 55 10.22 4.83 -5.05
C VAL A 55 10.98 3.76 -4.26
N ILE A 56 10.49 2.52 -4.21
CA ILE A 56 11.18 1.43 -3.52
C ILE A 56 12.57 1.18 -4.16
N GLU A 57 12.66 1.17 -5.49
CA GLU A 57 13.93 1.03 -6.22
C GLU A 57 14.94 2.14 -5.87
N SER A 58 14.46 3.38 -5.67
CA SER A 58 15.32 4.51 -5.29
C SER A 58 16.00 4.37 -3.92
N TYR A 59 15.51 3.45 -3.06
CA TYR A 59 16.13 3.11 -1.77
C TYR A 59 17.13 1.94 -1.91
N GLY A 60 17.45 1.52 -3.13
CA GLY A 60 18.43 0.47 -3.41
C GLY A 60 17.86 -0.96 -3.38
N HIS A 61 16.54 -1.12 -3.40
CA HIS A 61 15.90 -2.43 -3.47
C HIS A 61 15.72 -2.89 -4.91
N THR A 62 15.72 -4.21 -5.12
CA THR A 62 15.30 -4.82 -6.39
C THR A 62 13.81 -5.10 -6.31
N VAL A 63 13.02 -4.62 -7.27
CA VAL A 63 11.55 -4.74 -7.22
C VAL A 63 11.02 -5.66 -8.32
N LEU A 64 10.36 -6.75 -7.92
CA LEU A 64 9.47 -7.51 -8.78
C LEU A 64 8.12 -6.78 -8.82
N SER A 65 7.76 -6.25 -9.97
CA SER A 65 6.50 -5.53 -10.16
C SER A 65 5.53 -6.38 -10.98
N THR A 66 4.37 -6.71 -10.42
CA THR A 66 3.34 -7.49 -11.13
C THR A 66 1.96 -6.87 -10.92
N ASP A 67 1.06 -7.10 -11.88
CA ASP A 67 -0.35 -6.71 -11.76
C ASP A 67 -1.23 -7.74 -12.47
N LEU A 68 -2.47 -7.90 -11.99
CA LEU A 68 -3.47 -8.74 -12.66
C LEU A 68 -3.82 -8.19 -14.05
N ARG A 69 -3.66 -6.89 -14.26
CA ARG A 69 -3.97 -6.17 -15.50
C ARG A 69 -2.71 -5.99 -16.35
N GLU A 70 -2.92 -5.76 -17.63
CA GLU A 70 -1.87 -5.26 -18.52
C GLU A 70 -1.76 -3.74 -18.38
N THR A 71 -0.82 -3.27 -17.57
CA THR A 71 -0.68 -1.83 -17.23
C THR A 71 0.39 -1.11 -18.04
N GLY A 72 1.27 -1.85 -18.73
CA GLY A 72 2.46 -1.30 -19.40
C GLY A 72 3.66 -1.07 -18.47
N TYR A 73 3.57 -1.44 -17.19
CA TYR A 73 4.68 -1.47 -16.25
C TYR A 73 4.75 -2.81 -15.52
N GLY A 74 5.95 -3.34 -15.32
CA GLY A 74 6.14 -4.66 -14.70
C GLY A 74 5.56 -5.80 -15.56
N ILE A 75 5.16 -6.89 -14.91
CA ILE A 75 4.58 -8.08 -15.54
C ILE A 75 3.06 -8.07 -15.34
N GLY A 76 2.32 -7.85 -16.42
CA GLY A 76 0.86 -7.92 -16.42
C GLY A 76 0.31 -9.35 -16.45
N GLY A 77 -1.00 -9.49 -16.24
CA GLY A 77 -1.71 -10.78 -16.30
C GLY A 77 -1.39 -11.74 -15.14
N LYS A 78 -0.78 -11.24 -14.06
CA LYS A 78 -0.35 -12.03 -12.90
C LYS A 78 -1.34 -11.87 -11.75
N ASP A 79 -2.10 -12.92 -11.48
CA ASP A 79 -2.94 -12.99 -10.28
C ASP A 79 -2.09 -13.35 -9.06
N PHE A 80 -1.85 -12.36 -8.21
CA PHE A 80 -1.05 -12.53 -7.00
C PHE A 80 -1.55 -13.65 -6.10
N LEU A 81 -2.86 -13.90 -6.02
CA LEU A 81 -3.40 -14.94 -5.13
C LEU A 81 -3.07 -16.37 -5.59
N PHE A 82 -2.50 -16.52 -6.80
CA PHE A 82 -2.03 -17.78 -7.36
C PHE A 82 -0.51 -17.81 -7.59
N CYS A 83 0.20 -16.76 -7.18
CA CYS A 83 1.67 -16.77 -7.15
C CYS A 83 2.16 -17.62 -5.98
N ASP A 84 3.33 -18.23 -6.13
CA ASP A 84 3.97 -19.05 -5.09
C ASP A 84 5.44 -18.69 -4.85
N GLU A 85 5.93 -17.68 -5.56
CA GLU A 85 7.32 -17.26 -5.48
C GLU A 85 7.58 -16.47 -4.18
N PRO A 86 8.50 -16.94 -3.31
CA PRO A 86 8.84 -16.24 -2.08
C PRO A 86 9.62 -14.95 -2.36
N SER A 87 9.48 -13.97 -1.47
CA SER A 87 10.17 -12.67 -1.55
C SER A 87 10.68 -12.24 -0.18
N GLU A 88 11.70 -11.37 -0.13
CA GLU A 88 12.23 -10.87 1.14
C GLU A 88 11.34 -9.80 1.79
N ALA A 89 10.55 -9.09 0.97
CA ALA A 89 9.45 -8.27 1.42
C ALA A 89 8.34 -8.17 0.36
N ILE A 90 7.11 -7.94 0.79
CA ILE A 90 5.97 -7.59 -0.07
C ILE A 90 5.45 -6.23 0.38
N ILE A 91 5.46 -5.24 -0.51
CA ILE A 91 5.00 -3.87 -0.23
C ILE A 91 4.03 -3.47 -1.33
N THR A 92 2.77 -3.15 -0.98
CA THR A 92 1.77 -2.82 -2.01
C THR A 92 0.57 -2.03 -1.47
N ASN A 93 -0.19 -1.44 -2.39
CA ASN A 93 -1.55 -0.93 -2.18
C ASN A 93 -2.56 -1.92 -2.80
N PRO A 94 -3.07 -2.91 -2.03
CA PRO A 94 -3.88 -3.97 -2.59
C PRO A 94 -5.29 -3.49 -2.97
N PRO A 95 -5.98 -4.14 -3.92
CA PRO A 95 -7.40 -3.88 -4.18
C PRO A 95 -8.22 -3.99 -2.89
N PHE A 96 -8.99 -2.95 -2.54
CA PHE A 96 -9.65 -2.87 -1.22
C PHE A 96 -10.59 -4.03 -0.89
N CYS A 97 -11.23 -4.62 -1.89
CA CYS A 97 -12.13 -5.76 -1.71
C CYS A 97 -11.38 -7.09 -1.45
N LEU A 98 -10.09 -7.15 -1.79
CA LEU A 98 -9.24 -8.34 -1.67
C LEU A 98 -8.14 -8.20 -0.60
N SER A 99 -8.07 -7.08 0.12
CA SER A 99 -6.96 -6.82 1.06
C SER A 99 -6.75 -7.93 2.10
N GLU A 100 -7.81 -8.57 2.61
CA GLU A 100 -7.64 -9.71 3.54
C GLU A 100 -7.00 -10.93 2.87
N GLN A 101 -7.37 -11.22 1.62
CA GLN A 101 -6.80 -12.34 0.86
C GLN A 101 -5.32 -12.05 0.54
N PHE A 102 -5.01 -10.82 0.13
CA PHE A 102 -3.64 -10.35 -0.06
C PHE A 102 -2.80 -10.46 1.20
N ILE A 103 -3.31 -10.03 2.37
CA ILE A 103 -2.60 -10.15 3.65
C ILE A 103 -2.28 -11.63 3.94
N ARG A 104 -3.29 -12.50 3.91
CA ARG A 104 -3.10 -13.92 4.24
C ARG A 104 -2.10 -14.59 3.32
N HIS A 105 -2.18 -14.30 2.03
CA HIS A 105 -1.28 -14.87 1.04
C HIS A 105 0.15 -14.33 1.18
N ALA A 106 0.32 -13.01 1.27
CA ALA A 106 1.63 -12.36 1.42
C ALA A 106 2.38 -12.83 2.68
N LEU A 107 1.68 -13.04 3.80
CA LEU A 107 2.28 -13.52 5.04
C LEU A 107 2.84 -14.95 4.93
N GLY A 108 2.40 -15.73 3.94
CA GLY A 108 2.98 -17.04 3.62
C GLY A 108 4.20 -16.96 2.70
N LEU A 109 4.42 -15.84 2.01
CA LEU A 109 5.44 -15.69 0.97
C LEU A 109 6.62 -14.80 1.38
N ALA A 110 6.44 -13.90 2.36
CA ALA A 110 7.48 -12.97 2.76
C ALA A 110 7.54 -12.74 4.29
N PRO A 111 8.74 -12.58 4.86
CA PRO A 111 8.91 -12.27 6.28
C PRO A 111 8.59 -10.81 6.62
N ILE A 112 8.51 -9.92 5.63
CA ILE A 112 8.11 -8.52 5.79
C ILE A 112 6.97 -8.23 4.81
N VAL A 113 5.85 -7.74 5.33
CA VAL A 113 4.69 -7.40 4.50
C VAL A 113 4.19 -6.02 4.91
N ALA A 114 4.02 -5.11 3.96
CA ALA A 114 3.44 -3.79 4.18
C ALA A 114 2.27 -3.56 3.21
N MET A 115 1.10 -3.24 3.76
CA MET A 115 -0.13 -3.02 3.00
C MET A 115 -0.64 -1.62 3.27
N LEU A 116 -0.83 -0.83 2.21
CA LEU A 116 -1.50 0.47 2.31
C LEU A 116 -3.01 0.25 2.33
N MET A 117 -3.69 0.73 3.38
CA MET A 117 -5.12 0.47 3.58
C MET A 117 -5.84 1.72 4.08
N LYS A 118 -7.17 1.74 3.95
CA LYS A 118 -8.00 2.77 4.59
C LYS A 118 -7.80 2.75 6.11
N THR A 119 -7.75 3.92 6.75
CA THR A 119 -7.57 4.02 8.22
C THR A 119 -8.58 3.21 9.01
N GLN A 120 -9.82 3.13 8.51
CA GLN A 120 -10.91 2.36 9.13
C GLN A 120 -10.80 0.84 8.90
N TYR A 121 -9.73 0.33 8.28
CA TYR A 121 -9.62 -1.08 7.93
C TYR A 121 -9.86 -1.99 9.15
N TRP A 122 -9.24 -1.67 10.29
CA TRP A 122 -9.37 -2.43 11.53
C TRP A 122 -10.67 -2.15 12.32
N HIS A 123 -11.47 -1.15 11.93
CA HIS A 123 -12.77 -0.85 12.55
C HIS A 123 -13.86 -1.78 12.02
N SER A 124 -13.62 -3.09 12.12
CA SER A 124 -14.50 -4.12 11.56
C SER A 124 -14.49 -5.36 12.44
N LYS A 125 -15.67 -5.76 12.93
CA LYS A 125 -15.84 -7.01 13.69
C LYS A 125 -15.35 -8.23 12.91
N LYS A 126 -15.51 -8.23 11.57
CA LYS A 126 -15.04 -9.33 10.71
C LYS A 126 -13.51 -9.44 10.68
N ARG A 127 -12.80 -8.31 10.68
CA ARG A 127 -11.32 -8.27 10.61
C ARG A 127 -10.65 -8.43 11.97
N SER A 128 -11.40 -8.36 13.06
CA SER A 128 -10.90 -8.68 14.40
C SER A 128 -10.24 -10.06 14.42
N ALA A 129 -10.87 -11.10 13.86
CA ALA A 129 -10.28 -12.44 13.81
C ALA A 129 -8.94 -12.47 13.04
N LEU A 130 -8.84 -11.75 11.91
CA LEU A 130 -7.60 -11.63 11.16
C LEU A 130 -6.49 -10.98 12.00
N PHE A 131 -6.80 -9.90 12.71
CA PHE A 131 -5.85 -9.19 13.56
C PHE A 131 -5.31 -10.06 14.70
N HIS A 132 -6.17 -10.86 15.34
CA HIS A 132 -5.74 -11.74 16.45
C HIS A 132 -4.88 -12.92 15.96
N VAL A 133 -5.16 -13.45 14.77
CA VAL A 133 -4.36 -14.55 14.19
C VAL A 133 -3.03 -14.04 13.63
N PHE A 134 -3.05 -12.87 12.98
CA PHE A 134 -1.88 -12.26 12.35
C PHE A 134 -1.73 -10.80 12.83
N PRO A 135 -1.29 -10.59 14.08
CA PRO A 135 -1.09 -9.23 14.58
C PRO A 135 0.04 -8.56 13.80
N PRO A 136 -0.19 -7.36 13.23
CA PRO A 136 0.88 -6.61 12.59
C PRO A 136 1.88 -6.12 13.62
N ALA A 137 3.14 -5.98 13.22
CA ALA A 137 4.16 -5.35 14.04
C ALA A 137 3.88 -3.84 14.21
N TYR A 138 3.35 -3.21 13.16
CA TYR A 138 3.05 -1.78 13.17
C TYR A 138 1.74 -1.42 12.47
N ILE A 139 1.05 -0.43 13.04
CA ILE A 139 0.07 0.40 12.36
C ILE A 139 0.66 1.80 12.27
N LEU A 140 0.88 2.29 11.06
CA LEU A 140 1.55 3.55 10.80
C LEU A 140 0.54 4.53 10.18
N ALA A 141 0.16 5.55 10.94
CA ALA A 141 -0.76 6.58 10.47
C ALA A 141 0.00 7.73 9.83
N LEU A 142 -0.46 8.16 8.66
CA LEU A 142 0.05 9.35 7.99
C LEU A 142 -0.51 10.59 8.69
N THR A 143 0.34 11.57 8.98
CA THR A 143 -0.08 12.86 9.56
C THR A 143 -0.64 13.84 8.51
N TRP A 144 -0.83 13.37 7.27
CA TRP A 144 -1.43 14.12 6.16
C TRP A 144 -2.40 13.24 5.37
N ARG A 145 -3.20 13.87 4.51
CA ARG A 145 -4.09 13.17 3.57
C ARG A 145 -3.44 13.11 2.19
N PRO A 146 -3.10 11.92 1.67
CA PRO A 146 -2.54 11.81 0.33
C PRO A 146 -3.60 12.11 -0.74
N ASP A 147 -3.18 12.79 -1.81
CA ASP A 147 -4.03 13.05 -2.96
C ASP A 147 -3.80 11.99 -4.06
N PHE A 148 -4.72 11.04 -4.15
CA PHE A 148 -4.70 9.97 -5.14
C PHE A 148 -5.26 10.38 -6.51
N SER A 149 -5.80 11.60 -6.65
CA SER A 149 -6.42 12.08 -7.89
C SER A 149 -5.40 12.60 -8.91
N GLY A 150 -4.20 12.98 -8.44
CA GLY A 150 -3.18 13.63 -9.26
C GLY A 150 -3.58 15.00 -9.80
N ASN A 151 -4.70 15.59 -9.34
CA ASN A 151 -5.21 16.86 -9.83
C ASN A 151 -5.07 17.96 -8.77
N PRO A 152 -4.15 18.93 -8.95
CA PRO A 152 -3.91 20.00 -7.98
C PRO A 152 -5.10 20.97 -7.81
N VAL A 153 -6.12 20.87 -8.66
CA VAL A 153 -7.35 21.69 -8.62
C VAL A 153 -8.52 20.91 -7.97
N ALA A 154 -8.36 19.60 -7.73
CA ALA A 154 -9.38 18.83 -7.03
C ALA A 154 -9.44 19.27 -5.55
N GLY A 155 -10.66 19.35 -5.00
CA GLY A 155 -10.88 19.71 -3.60
C GLY A 155 -10.14 18.77 -2.62
N SER A 156 -10.14 19.14 -1.35
CA SER A 156 -9.37 18.44 -0.29
C SER A 156 -9.50 16.91 -0.38
N PRO A 157 -8.37 16.16 -0.34
CA PRO A 157 -8.40 14.70 -0.40
C PRO A 157 -9.31 14.11 0.66
N THR A 158 -10.15 13.14 0.27
CA THR A 158 -11.24 12.62 1.11
C THR A 158 -10.90 11.32 1.83
N MET A 159 -9.72 10.73 1.58
CA MET A 159 -9.37 9.40 2.09
C MET A 159 -8.14 9.44 3.00
N ASP A 160 -8.34 9.04 4.25
CA ASP A 160 -7.27 8.78 5.22
C ASP A 160 -6.81 7.32 5.07
N VAL A 161 -5.50 7.11 4.88
CA VAL A 161 -4.88 5.79 4.76
C VAL A 161 -3.83 5.56 5.86
N ILE A 162 -3.56 4.29 6.13
CA ILE A 162 -2.54 3.80 7.05
C ILE A 162 -1.69 2.76 6.32
N TRP A 163 -0.41 2.66 6.69
CA TRP A 163 0.35 1.45 6.44
C TRP A 163 0.11 0.47 7.57
N THR A 164 -0.17 -0.79 7.25
CA THR A 164 -0.07 -1.88 8.22
C THR A 164 1.08 -2.79 7.82
N VAL A 165 1.97 -3.04 8.78
CA VAL A 165 3.24 -3.74 8.54
C VAL A 165 3.35 -4.95 9.44
N TRP A 166 3.66 -6.10 8.84
CA TRP A 166 4.01 -7.34 9.51
C TRP A 166 5.50 -7.60 9.34
N ILE A 167 6.13 -8.06 10.42
CA ILE A 167 7.52 -8.53 10.44
C ILE A 167 7.52 -9.85 11.19
N SER A 168 8.03 -10.91 10.56
CA SER A 168 8.08 -12.24 11.14
C SER A 168 8.70 -12.22 12.55
N GLY A 169 8.03 -12.87 13.50
CA GLY A 169 8.42 -12.90 14.90
C GLY A 169 8.02 -11.67 15.74
N LYS A 170 7.45 -10.61 15.15
CA LYS A 170 6.97 -9.43 15.89
C LYS A 170 5.44 -9.40 15.94
N ASN A 171 4.88 -9.70 17.10
CA ASN A 171 3.43 -9.81 17.33
C ASN A 171 2.85 -8.79 18.32
N ASP A 172 3.68 -7.89 18.87
CA ASP A 172 3.26 -6.75 19.69
C ASP A 172 3.03 -5.52 18.79
N THR A 173 1.77 -5.25 18.47
CA THR A 173 1.41 -4.18 17.54
C THR A 173 1.68 -2.80 18.12
N LYS A 174 2.50 -2.01 17.41
CA LYS A 174 2.83 -0.63 17.78
C LYS A 174 2.16 0.37 16.83
N TYR A 175 1.45 1.34 17.41
CA TYR A 175 0.94 2.48 16.66
C TYR A 175 2.00 3.57 16.57
N ARG A 176 2.30 4.06 15.36
CA ARG A 176 3.27 5.13 15.11
C ARG A 176 2.75 6.12 14.07
N LEU A 177 3.28 7.34 14.11
CA LEU A 177 2.97 8.38 13.15
C LEU A 177 4.08 8.43 12.09
N LEU A 178 3.69 8.68 10.85
CA LEU A 178 4.59 9.00 9.75
C LEU A 178 4.33 10.44 9.32
N ASP A 179 5.40 11.22 9.23
CA ASP A 179 5.34 12.61 8.83
C ASP A 179 5.60 12.78 7.33
N LYS A 180 4.88 13.76 6.75
CA LYS A 180 5.19 14.24 5.41
C LYS A 180 6.52 14.97 5.49
N GLU A 181 7.45 14.63 4.61
CA GLU A 181 8.69 15.37 4.53
C GLU A 181 8.36 16.81 4.13
N ASN A 182 8.80 17.77 4.94
CA ASN A 182 8.72 19.17 4.54
C ASN A 182 9.68 19.32 3.35
N ALA A 183 9.20 19.88 2.24
CA ALA A 183 10.10 20.37 1.21
C ALA A 183 11.12 21.26 1.92
N VAL A 184 12.41 20.90 1.86
CA VAL A 184 13.48 21.70 2.45
C VAL A 184 13.34 23.08 1.85
N CYS A 185 12.90 24.05 2.66
CA CYS A 185 13.00 25.45 2.29
C CYS A 185 14.50 25.71 2.21
N HIS A 186 15.03 25.80 1.00
CA HIS A 186 16.31 26.45 0.76
C HIS A 186 16.15 27.91 1.19
N GLN A 187 16.29 28.17 2.49
CA GLN A 187 16.69 29.48 2.94
C GLN A 187 18.16 29.60 2.56
N GLU A 188 18.39 30.33 1.49
CA GLU A 188 19.67 30.88 1.11
C GLU A 188 20.30 31.52 2.36
N LEU A 189 21.41 30.95 2.81
CA LEU A 189 22.38 31.67 3.63
C LEU A 189 23.09 32.64 2.68
N ILE A 190 22.64 33.89 2.68
CA ILE A 190 23.45 35.06 2.32
C ILE A 190 24.01 35.63 3.62
#